data_AF-A0A1C6VUD5-F1
#
_entry.id   AF-A0A1C6VUD5-F1
#
_cell.length_a   1.000
_cell.length_b   1.000
_cell.length_c   1.000
_cell.angle_alpha   90.00
_cell.angle_beta   90.00
_cell.angle_gamma   90.00
#
_symmetry.space_group_name_H-M   'P 1'
#
loop_
_entity.id
_entity.type
_entity.pdbx_description
1 polymer ?
#
loop_
_entity_poly.entity_id
_entity_poly.type
_entity_poly.pdbx_seq_one_letter_code
_entity_poly.pdbx_strand_id
1 'polypeptide(L)'
;MPAHVTVLYPFLAPEELDDGGQSTIGDVVASIPPFTADFTSVRWFGDTVVWLAPTPDDPFRALTTAVWRRFPQAPPYEGVHTDVVPHLTIGHDAPKQALIEAADAVAGFLPIRATVDTVRLIAGTPEPNGWHTIRDFPIGG
;
A
#
# COMPACT_ATOMS: atom_id res chain seq x y z
N MET A 1 12.04 2.79 -1.07
CA MET A 1 10.56 2.70 -1.08
C MET A 1 10.00 3.97 -0.45
N PRO A 2 9.16 4.77 -1.14
CA PRO A 2 8.51 5.94 -0.54
C PRO A 2 7.43 5.52 0.48
N ALA A 3 6.93 6.45 1.30
CA ALA A 3 5.74 6.21 2.12
C ALA A 3 4.54 5.89 1.22
N HIS A 4 3.81 4.82 1.54
CA HIS A 4 2.74 4.30 0.70
C HIS A 4 1.73 3.50 1.53
N VAL A 5 0.55 3.29 0.95
CA VAL A 5 -0.41 2.26 1.38
C VAL A 5 -0.33 1.12 0.38
N THR A 6 -0.07 -0.09 0.85
CA THR A 6 0.06 -1.26 -0.02
C THR A 6 -1.31 -1.67 -0.57
N VAL A 7 -1.42 -1.77 -1.90
CA VAL A 7 -2.61 -2.32 -2.56
C VAL A 7 -2.54 -3.85 -2.61
N LEU A 8 -1.43 -4.42 -3.07
CA LEU A 8 -1.24 -5.87 -3.15
C LEU A 8 0.25 -6.21 -3.05
N TYR A 9 0.61 -7.12 -2.16
CA TYR A 9 1.99 -7.61 -1.96
C TYR A 9 1.97 -8.98 -1.26
N PRO A 10 2.88 -9.92 -1.58
CA PRO A 10 3.70 -9.94 -2.79
C PRO A 10 2.84 -9.92 -4.06
N PHE A 11 3.45 -9.56 -5.19
CA PHE A 11 2.79 -9.57 -6.50
C PHE A 11 3.63 -10.37 -7.49
N LEU A 12 3.14 -10.51 -8.73
CA LEU A 12 3.84 -11.24 -9.80
C LEU A 12 5.25 -10.70 -10.03
N ALA A 13 6.17 -11.59 -10.38
CA ALA A 13 7.50 -11.18 -10.79
C ALA A 13 7.42 -10.34 -12.08
N PRO A 14 8.34 -9.37 -12.30
CA PRO A 14 8.31 -8.52 -13.50
C PRO A 14 8.26 -9.31 -14.81
N GLU A 15 8.95 -10.45 -14.89
CA GLU A 15 8.97 -11.35 -16.05
C GLU A 15 7.63 -12.09 -16.27
N GLU A 16 6.79 -12.20 -15.25
CA GLU A 16 5.46 -12.82 -15.30
C GLU A 16 4.35 -11.79 -15.61
N LEU A 17 4.67 -10.49 -15.54
CA LEU A 17 3.73 -9.39 -15.75
C LEU A 17 3.99 -8.69 -17.09
N ASP A 18 3.41 -9.24 -18.14
CA ASP A 18 3.48 -8.67 -19.49
C ASP A 18 2.66 -7.36 -19.64
N ASP A 19 2.71 -6.77 -20.84
CA ASP A 19 1.98 -5.55 -21.17
C ASP A 19 0.46 -5.72 -21.02
N GLY A 20 -0.07 -6.92 -21.22
CA GLY A 20 -1.48 -7.24 -21.03
C GLY A 20 -1.88 -7.24 -19.55
N GLY A 21 -1.02 -7.80 -18.69
CA GLY A 21 -1.13 -7.72 -17.24
C GLY A 21 -1.08 -6.28 -16.74
N GLN A 22 -0.13 -5.48 -17.20
CA GLN A 22 -0.06 -4.05 -16.85
C GLN A 22 -1.30 -3.27 -17.32
N SER A 23 -1.78 -3.55 -18.53
CA SER A 23 -3.01 -2.92 -19.05
C SER A 23 -4.22 -3.30 -18.18
N THR A 24 -4.29 -4.56 -17.74
CA THR A 24 -5.34 -5.02 -16.81
C THR A 24 -5.29 -4.29 -15.47
N ILE A 25 -4.08 -4.01 -14.94
CA ILE A 25 -3.94 -3.18 -13.72
C ILE A 25 -4.50 -1.79 -13.99
N GLY A 26 -4.11 -1.16 -15.11
CA GLY A 26 -4.62 0.15 -15.52
C GLY A 26 -6.15 0.21 -15.57
N ASP A 27 -6.79 -0.75 -16.25
CA ASP A 27 -8.25 -0.81 -16.39
C ASP A 27 -8.96 -0.95 -15.03
N VAL A 28 -8.41 -1.79 -14.14
CA VAL A 28 -8.95 -1.99 -12.79
C VAL A 28 -8.81 -0.74 -11.95
N VAL A 29 -7.62 -0.13 -11.95
CA VAL A 29 -7.33 1.06 -11.15
C VAL A 29 -8.17 2.25 -11.63
N ALA A 30 -8.33 2.43 -12.95
CA ALA A 30 -9.16 3.48 -13.54
C ALA A 30 -10.66 3.34 -13.20
N SER A 31 -11.13 2.13 -12.87
CA SER A 31 -12.52 1.89 -12.47
C SER A 31 -12.87 2.43 -11.08
N ILE A 32 -11.87 2.74 -10.26
CA ILE A 32 -12.05 3.37 -8.96
C ILE A 32 -11.96 4.89 -9.14
N PRO A 33 -12.86 5.70 -8.55
CA PRO A 33 -12.75 7.16 -8.60
C PRO A 33 -11.61 7.64 -7.68
N PRO A 34 -10.92 8.75 -8.00
CA PRO A 34 -9.95 9.36 -7.10
C PRO A 34 -10.63 9.74 -5.78
N PHE A 35 -9.90 9.62 -4.68
CA PHE A 35 -10.45 9.86 -3.35
C PHE A 35 -9.44 10.57 -2.45
N THR A 36 -9.95 11.17 -1.38
CA THR A 36 -9.11 11.74 -0.32
C THR A 36 -9.16 10.82 0.88
N ALA A 37 -8.00 10.63 1.52
CA ALA A 37 -7.89 9.92 2.78
C ALA A 37 -7.23 10.82 3.83
N ASP A 38 -7.77 10.77 5.04
CA ASP A 38 -7.19 11.39 6.22
C ASP A 38 -6.51 10.31 7.06
N PHE A 39 -5.23 10.52 7.38
CA PHE A 39 -4.48 9.70 8.31
C PHE A 39 -4.52 10.39 9.67
N THR A 40 -5.36 9.89 10.57
CA THR A 40 -5.74 10.60 11.81
C THR A 40 -5.21 9.96 13.08
N SER A 41 -4.77 8.70 13.01
CA SER A 41 -4.33 7.96 14.18
C SER A 41 -3.13 7.06 13.88
N VAL A 42 -2.21 7.03 14.83
CA VAL A 42 -1.14 6.03 14.89
C VAL A 42 -1.70 4.74 15.47
N ARG A 43 -1.38 3.62 14.84
CA ARG A 43 -1.79 2.26 15.20
C ARG A 43 -0.58 1.33 15.11
N TRP A 44 -0.76 0.13 15.65
CA TRP A 44 0.29 -0.87 15.75
C TRP A 44 -0.22 -2.24 15.32
N PHE A 45 0.62 -3.01 14.63
CA PHE A 45 0.46 -4.47 14.57
C PHE A 45 1.41 -5.08 15.58
N GLY A 46 0.86 -5.55 16.70
CA GLY A 46 1.66 -6.01 17.84
C GLY A 46 2.64 -4.93 18.30
N ASP A 47 3.91 -5.31 18.47
CA ASP A 47 4.99 -4.43 18.93
C ASP A 47 6.02 -4.13 17.82
N THR A 48 5.79 -4.60 16.59
CA THR A 48 6.82 -4.67 15.53
C THR A 48 6.55 -3.80 14.31
N VAL A 49 5.32 -3.31 14.15
CA VAL A 49 4.94 -2.41 13.06
C VAL A 49 4.13 -1.27 13.61
N VAL A 50 4.56 -0.05 13.33
CA VAL A 50 3.78 1.17 13.59
C VAL A 50 3.33 1.79 12.27
N TRP A 51 2.07 2.20 12.22
CA TRP A 51 1.42 2.62 10.99
C TRP A 51 0.33 3.67 11.23
N LEU A 52 -0.09 4.36 10.18
CA LEU A 52 -1.20 5.31 10.20
C LEU A 52 -2.44 4.70 9.53
N ALA A 53 -3.59 4.83 10.20
CA ALA A 53 -4.86 4.37 9.66
C ALA A 53 -5.49 5.41 8.72
N PRO A 54 -5.81 5.05 7.46
CA PRO A 54 -6.56 5.92 6.58
C PRO A 54 -8.04 5.99 6.96
N THR A 55 -8.69 7.13 6.68
CA THR A 55 -10.14 7.29 6.78
C THR A 55 -10.64 8.15 5.60
N PRO A 56 -11.59 7.65 4.78
CA PRO A 56 -12.11 6.28 4.77
C PRO A 56 -11.06 5.25 4.29
N ASP A 57 -11.12 4.01 4.77
CA ASP A 57 -10.27 2.91 4.30
C ASP A 57 -10.93 2.08 3.18
N ASP A 58 -12.26 2.16 3.03
CA ASP A 58 -13.04 1.45 2.00
C ASP A 58 -12.47 1.57 0.57
N PRO A 59 -12.04 2.74 0.07
CA PRO A 59 -11.49 2.83 -1.28
C PRO A 59 -10.18 2.05 -1.46
N PHE A 60 -9.34 1.97 -0.42
CA PHE A 60 -8.12 1.16 -0.46
C PHE A 60 -8.47 -0.34 -0.47
N ARG A 61 -9.44 -0.76 0.35
CA ARG A 61 -9.94 -2.15 0.33
C ARG A 61 -10.53 -2.53 -1.02
N ALA A 62 -11.25 -1.60 -1.66
CA ALA A 62 -11.79 -1.77 -3.00
C ALA A 62 -10.67 -1.94 -4.03
N LEU A 63 -9.61 -1.14 -3.99
CA LEU A 63 -8.42 -1.30 -4.84
C LEU A 63 -7.79 -2.68 -4.67
N THR A 64 -7.49 -3.09 -3.43
CA THR A 64 -6.91 -4.41 -3.13
C THR A 64 -7.79 -5.53 -3.68
N THR A 65 -9.10 -5.47 -3.42
CA THR A 65 -10.06 -6.47 -3.88
C THR A 65 -10.14 -6.53 -5.40
N ALA A 66 -10.19 -5.38 -6.06
CA ALA A 66 -10.35 -5.30 -7.51
C ALA A 66 -9.11 -5.83 -8.24
N VAL A 67 -7.91 -5.48 -7.77
CA VAL A 67 -6.65 -6.00 -8.32
C VAL A 67 -6.54 -7.51 -8.07
N TRP A 68 -6.74 -7.96 -6.83
CA TRP A 68 -6.63 -9.38 -6.50
C TRP A 68 -7.62 -10.25 -7.29
N ARG A 69 -8.85 -9.78 -7.56
CA ARG A 69 -9.81 -10.50 -8.41
C ARG A 69 -9.31 -10.76 -9.82
N ARG A 70 -8.46 -9.90 -10.38
CA ARG A 70 -7.85 -10.11 -11.70
C ARG A 70 -6.59 -10.95 -11.65
N PHE A 71 -5.92 -11.00 -10.50
CA PHE A 71 -4.69 -11.75 -10.28
C PHE A 71 -4.85 -12.71 -9.08
N PRO A 72 -5.76 -13.70 -9.15
CA PRO A 72 -6.08 -14.58 -8.02
C PRO A 72 -4.88 -15.41 -7.54
N GLN A 73 -3.88 -15.63 -8.40
CA GLN A 73 -2.63 -16.30 -8.07
C GLN A 73 -1.72 -15.52 -7.10
N ALA A 74 -1.98 -14.23 -6.89
CA ALA A 74 -1.24 -13.37 -5.98
C ALA A 74 -2.14 -12.91 -4.80
N PRO A 75 -2.47 -13.82 -3.85
CA PRO A 75 -3.25 -13.43 -2.68
C PRO A 75 -2.50 -12.41 -1.82
N PRO A 76 -3.20 -11.37 -1.27
CA PRO A 76 -2.57 -10.39 -0.41
C PRO A 76 -1.88 -11.06 0.78
N TYR A 77 -0.62 -10.70 1.01
CA TYR A 77 0.27 -11.26 2.01
C TYR A 77 0.27 -12.79 1.98
N GLU A 78 0.24 -13.36 0.77
CA GLU A 78 0.22 -14.81 0.53
C GLU A 78 -0.96 -15.55 1.21
N GLY A 79 -2.01 -14.81 1.59
CA GLY A 79 -3.16 -15.35 2.31
C GLY A 79 -2.92 -15.68 3.79
N VAL A 80 -1.81 -15.24 4.38
CA VAL A 80 -1.48 -15.52 5.80
C VAL A 80 -2.33 -14.73 6.80
N HIS A 81 -3.04 -13.70 6.33
CA HIS A 81 -3.89 -12.84 7.15
C HIS A 81 -5.36 -13.00 6.78
N THR A 82 -6.21 -13.14 7.80
CA THR A 82 -7.66 -13.25 7.63
C THR A 82 -8.33 -11.93 7.30
N ASP A 83 -7.72 -10.81 7.68
CA ASP A 83 -8.12 -9.46 7.30
C ASP A 83 -6.91 -8.70 6.76
N VAL A 84 -7.11 -8.02 5.64
CA VAL A 84 -6.10 -7.19 4.98
C VAL A 84 -6.44 -5.75 5.29
N VAL A 85 -5.70 -5.17 6.24
CA VAL A 85 -5.94 -3.82 6.75
C VAL A 85 -5.14 -2.80 5.93
N PRO A 86 -5.76 -1.83 5.24
CA PRO A 86 -5.02 -0.74 4.61
C PRO A 86 -4.31 0.12 5.65
N HIS A 87 -3.01 0.35 5.44
CA HIS A 87 -2.18 1.09 6.39
C HIS A 87 -1.02 1.78 5.69
N LEU A 88 -0.58 2.92 6.24
CA LEU A 88 0.68 3.57 5.85
C LEU A 88 1.72 3.28 6.93
N THR A 89 2.68 2.40 6.63
CA THR A 89 3.75 2.04 7.58
C THR A 89 4.69 3.22 7.79
N ILE A 90 4.92 3.57 9.06
CA ILE A 90 5.91 4.58 9.46
C ILE A 90 7.17 3.94 10.06
N GLY A 91 7.09 2.68 10.50
CA GLY A 91 8.22 1.90 11.00
C GLY A 91 7.93 0.40 11.10
N HIS A 92 8.92 -0.41 10.78
CA HIS A 92 8.89 -1.87 10.80
C HIS A 92 10.32 -2.41 10.98
N ASP A 93 10.48 -3.60 11.59
CA ASP A 93 11.77 -4.29 11.79
C ASP A 93 12.86 -3.42 12.44
N ALA A 94 12.46 -2.59 13.40
CA ALA A 94 13.35 -1.75 14.19
C ALA A 94 13.14 -1.98 15.69
N PRO A 95 14.10 -1.60 16.56
CA PRO A 95 13.93 -1.66 18.00
C PRO A 95 12.66 -0.93 18.46
N LYS A 96 11.90 -1.50 19.39
CA LYS A 96 10.62 -0.95 19.87
C LYS A 96 10.70 0.53 20.26
N GLN A 97 11.79 0.94 20.91
CA GLN A 97 12.00 2.33 21.31
C GLN A 97 12.08 3.28 20.09
N ALA A 98 12.75 2.87 19.01
CA ALA A 98 12.81 3.65 17.78
C ALA A 98 11.43 3.74 17.09
N LEU A 99 10.63 2.67 17.16
CA LEU A 99 9.25 2.68 16.65
C LEU A 99 8.34 3.63 17.45
N ILE A 100 8.53 3.71 18.78
CA ILE A 100 7.81 4.67 19.64
C ILE A 100 8.23 6.10 19.29
N GLU A 101 9.52 6.37 19.11
CA GLU A 101 10.01 7.69 18.72
C GLU A 101 9.46 8.12 17.35
N ALA A 102 9.40 7.20 16.38
CA ALA A 102 8.77 7.45 15.09
C ALA A 102 7.26 7.75 15.23
N ALA A 103 6.55 7.02 16.09
CA ALA A 103 5.15 7.26 16.40
C ALA A 103 4.92 8.67 16.96
N ASP A 104 5.70 9.05 17.97
CA ASP A 104 5.59 10.34 18.64
C ASP A 104 5.94 11.50 17.71
N ALA A 105 6.97 11.33 16.87
CA ALA A 105 7.36 12.31 15.87
C ALA A 105 6.24 12.56 14.85
N VAL A 106 5.61 11.50 14.34
CA VAL A 106 4.54 11.61 13.34
C VAL A 106 3.24 12.11 13.95
N ALA A 107 2.94 11.77 15.22
CA ALA A 107 1.72 12.20 15.91
C ALA A 107 1.54 13.73 15.92
N GLY A 108 2.64 14.50 15.98
CA GLY A 108 2.63 15.97 15.92
C GLY A 108 2.17 16.56 14.58
N PHE A 109 2.09 15.75 13.52
CA PHE A 109 1.68 16.18 12.17
C PHE A 109 0.28 15.71 11.79
N LEU A 110 -0.40 14.93 12.63
CA LEU A 110 -1.74 14.42 12.33
C LEU A 110 -2.82 15.50 12.55
N PRO A 111 -3.89 15.54 11.74
CA PRO A 111 -4.17 14.63 10.62
C PRO A 111 -3.38 14.99 9.36
N ILE A 112 -2.89 13.96 8.65
CA ILE A 112 -2.30 14.12 7.31
C ILE A 112 -3.39 13.81 6.29
N ARG A 113 -3.73 14.81 5.46
CA ARG A 113 -4.68 14.65 4.36
C ARG A 113 -3.93 14.39 3.06
N ALA A 114 -4.33 13.36 2.32
CA ALA A 114 -3.76 13.03 1.02
C ALA A 114 -4.86 12.77 -0.03
N THR A 115 -4.66 13.30 -1.23
CA THR A 115 -5.42 12.87 -2.41
C THR A 115 -4.73 11.64 -3.00
N VAL A 116 -5.52 10.61 -3.26
CA VAL A 116 -5.09 9.37 -3.89
C VAL A 116 -5.65 9.34 -5.30
N ASP A 117 -4.77 9.58 -6.27
CA ASP A 117 -5.09 9.65 -7.70
C ASP A 117 -4.24 8.70 -8.55
N THR A 118 -3.32 7.96 -7.93
CA THR A 118 -2.34 7.13 -8.63
C THR A 118 -2.05 5.85 -7.86
N VAL A 119 -2.02 4.71 -8.56
CA VAL A 119 -1.44 3.46 -8.08
C VAL A 119 -0.10 3.25 -8.78
N ARG A 120 0.93 2.91 -8.01
CA ARG A 120 2.28 2.70 -8.52
C ARG A 120 2.67 1.23 -8.43
N LEU A 121 3.06 0.65 -9.55
CA LEU A 121 3.72 -0.66 -9.60
C LEU A 121 5.22 -0.48 -9.35
N ILE A 122 5.73 -1.18 -8.35
CA ILE A 122 7.13 -1.14 -7.91
C ILE A 122 7.64 -2.57 -7.89
N ALA A 123 8.84 -2.79 -8.40
CA ALA A 123 9.54 -4.06 -8.29
C ALA A 123 10.91 -3.84 -7.62
N GLY A 124 11.41 -4.88 -6.95
CA GLY A 124 12.70 -4.79 -6.28
C GLY A 124 12.97 -5.90 -5.30
N THR A 125 14.13 -5.79 -4.66
CA THR A 125 14.55 -6.66 -3.57
C THR A 125 14.47 -5.93 -2.23
N PRO A 126 14.46 -6.66 -1.09
CA PRO A 126 14.53 -6.06 0.24
C PRO A 126 15.85 -5.32 0.54
N GLU A 127 16.84 -5.40 -0.37
CA GLU A 127 18.13 -4.73 -0.19
C GLU A 127 17.99 -3.19 -0.21
N PRO A 128 18.91 -2.46 0.44
CA PRO A 128 18.94 -1.01 0.36
C PRO A 128 18.95 -0.53 -1.10
N ASN A 129 18.01 0.35 -1.45
CA ASN A 129 17.80 0.86 -2.82
C ASN A 129 17.43 -0.21 -3.87
N GLY A 130 16.98 -1.40 -3.45
CA GLY A 130 16.55 -2.48 -4.35
C GLY A 130 15.23 -2.22 -5.07
N TRP A 131 14.43 -1.25 -4.63
CA TRP A 131 13.10 -0.94 -5.16
C TRP A 131 13.11 0.18 -6.19
N HIS A 132 12.44 -0.03 -7.32
CA HIS A 132 12.26 0.97 -8.37
C HIS A 132 10.84 0.94 -8.95
N THR A 133 10.37 2.09 -9.41
CA THR A 133 9.08 2.23 -10.08
C THR A 133 9.13 1.58 -11.45
N ILE A 134 8.18 0.70 -11.73
CA ILE A 134 7.93 0.15 -13.08
C ILE A 134 6.98 1.06 -13.85
N ARG A 135 5.84 1.39 -13.24
CA ARG A 135 4.78 2.17 -13.89
C ARG A 135 3.82 2.80 -12.89
N ASP A 136 3.29 3.96 -13.25
CA ASP A 136 2.18 4.62 -12.54
C ASP A 136 0.88 4.45 -13.35
N PHE A 137 -0.21 4.21 -12.63
CA PHE A 137 -1.55 4.04 -13.17
C PHE A 137 -2.48 5.09 -12.53
N PRO A 138 -3.04 6.02 -13.31
CA PRO A 138 -3.99 6.99 -12.77
C PRO A 138 -5.28 6.28 -12.34
N ILE A 139 -5.85 6.75 -11.24
CA ILE A 139 -7.17 6.38 -10.73
C ILE A 139 -8.20 7.29 -11.43
N GLY A 140 -9.37 6.76 -11.76
CA GLY A 140 -10.48 7.55 -12.30
C GLY A 140 -10.54 7.77 -13.81
N GLY A 141 -9.52 7.32 -14.56
CA GLY A 141 -9.46 7.45 -16.03
C GLY A 141 -8.91 8.79 -16.52
#